data_AF-A2GBU8-F1
#
_entry.id   AF-A2GBU8-F1
#
_cell.length_a   1.000
_cell.length_b   1.000
_cell.length_c   1.000
_cell.angle_alpha   90.00
_cell.angle_beta   90.00
_cell.angle_gamma   90.00
#
_symmetry.space_group_name_H-M   'P 1'
#
loop_
_entity.id
_entity.type
_entity.pdbx_description
1 polymer ?
#
loop_
_entity_poly.entity_id
_entity_poly.type
_entity_poly.pdbx_seq_one_letter_code
_entity_poly.pdbx_strand_id
1 'polypeptide(L)'
;MSQRTVSYLSYANPALKHRKRTPQCQRDYEKIQRRIKFNGEKVEYVASYIDRYFGSHVTSMMLISIANVIIEKHKIKLDRLARRNRSALLCWFTENWDIIHPYLKEKKSKSGDKSDESNNEFDDQNGRCIYKCEEYCGYFDPSDISLLLNTHMENICNQKDQLSNF
;
A
#
# COMPACT_ATOMS: atom_id res chain seq x y z
N MET A 1 -16.14 -45.43 40.62
CA MET A 1 -15.77 -44.09 40.14
C MET A 1 -14.26 -44.03 40.05
N SER A 2 -13.69 -44.14 38.85
CA SER A 2 -12.25 -43.99 38.63
C SER A 2 -12.06 -42.98 37.52
N GLN A 3 -11.40 -41.87 37.87
CA GLN A 3 -11.32 -40.66 37.05
C GLN A 3 -10.38 -40.91 35.87
N ARG A 4 -10.85 -40.64 34.65
CA ARG A 4 -9.98 -40.53 33.48
C ARG A 4 -9.24 -39.20 33.58
N THR A 5 -7.95 -39.24 33.83
CA THR A 5 -7.06 -38.09 33.65
C THR A 5 -6.90 -37.86 32.14
N VAL A 6 -7.52 -36.80 31.63
CA VAL A 6 -7.32 -36.34 30.26
C VAL A 6 -6.02 -35.54 30.26
N SER A 7 -4.93 -36.13 29.78
CA SER A 7 -3.66 -35.42 29.58
C SER A 7 -3.82 -34.45 28.41
N TYR A 8 -4.03 -33.17 28.71
CA TYR A 8 -3.85 -32.10 27.74
C TYR A 8 -2.35 -32.00 27.42
N LEU A 9 -1.91 -32.72 26.39
CA LEU A 9 -0.60 -32.50 25.78
C LEU A 9 -0.60 -31.08 25.21
N SER A 10 0.20 -30.21 25.81
CA SER A 10 0.42 -28.85 25.36
C SER A 10 1.01 -28.88 23.95
N TYR A 11 0.21 -28.48 22.96
CA TYR A 11 0.73 -28.15 21.64
C TYR A 11 1.52 -26.85 21.76
N ALA A 12 2.79 -26.96 22.13
CA ALA A 12 3.75 -25.88 22.02
C ALA A 12 3.80 -25.46 20.55
N ASN A 13 3.23 -24.29 20.26
CA ASN A 13 3.19 -23.71 18.92
C ASN A 13 4.64 -23.37 18.52
N PRO A 14 5.26 -24.11 17.58
CA PRO A 14 6.66 -23.90 17.27
C PRO A 14 6.79 -22.51 16.66
N ALA A 15 7.52 -21.63 17.38
CA ALA A 15 7.86 -20.26 17.05
C ALA A 15 7.59 -19.89 15.57
N LEU A 16 6.70 -18.92 15.35
CA LEU A 16 6.42 -18.31 14.05
C LEU A 16 7.74 -17.76 13.48
N LYS A 17 8.51 -18.62 12.81
CA LYS A 17 9.72 -18.24 12.10
C LYS A 17 9.28 -17.27 11.02
N HIS A 18 9.57 -15.98 11.18
CA HIS A 18 9.35 -14.99 10.13
C HIS A 18 9.95 -15.53 8.83
N ARG A 19 9.07 -15.76 7.85
CA ARG A 19 9.48 -16.30 6.55
C ARG A 19 10.41 -15.28 5.93
N LYS A 20 11.69 -15.62 5.79
CA LYS A 20 12.66 -14.77 5.10
C LYS A 20 12.14 -14.47 3.70
N ARG A 21 12.19 -13.20 3.30
CA ARG A 21 11.79 -12.77 1.95
C ARG A 21 12.55 -13.58 0.91
N THR A 22 11.83 -14.00 -0.12
CA THR A 22 12.49 -14.68 -1.24
C THR A 22 13.50 -13.72 -1.90
N PRO A 23 14.62 -14.21 -2.44
CA PRO A 23 15.58 -13.37 -3.16
C PRO A 23 14.94 -12.56 -4.30
N GLN A 24 13.87 -13.08 -4.89
CA GLN A 24 13.11 -12.39 -5.94
C GLN A 24 12.37 -11.16 -5.39
N CYS A 25 11.71 -11.29 -4.24
CA CYS A 25 11.02 -10.16 -3.59
C CYS A 25 12.00 -9.04 -3.24
N GLN A 26 13.20 -9.39 -2.76
CA GLN A 26 14.24 -8.41 -2.42
C GLN A 26 14.70 -7.62 -3.65
N ARG A 27 15.01 -8.30 -4.75
CA ARG A 27 15.38 -7.64 -6.01
C ARG A 27 14.28 -6.75 -6.57
N ASP A 28 13.03 -7.19 -6.49
CA ASP A 28 11.89 -6.42 -6.97
C ASP A 28 11.68 -5.17 -6.12
N TYR A 29 11.81 -5.28 -4.79
CA TYR A 29 11.79 -4.13 -3.88
C TYR A 29 12.89 -3.11 -4.22
N GLU A 30 14.14 -3.55 -4.38
CA GLU A 30 15.26 -2.67 -4.73
C GLU A 30 15.09 -1.98 -6.09
N LYS A 31 14.48 -2.66 -7.06
CA LYS A 31 14.14 -2.03 -8.36
C LYS A 31 13.11 -0.92 -8.19
N ILE A 32 12.08 -1.14 -7.38
CA ILE A 32 11.04 -0.14 -7.12
C ILE A 32 11.63 1.06 -6.39
N GLN A 33 12.43 0.83 -5.36
CA GLN A 33 13.09 1.91 -4.61
C GLN A 33 14.00 2.76 -5.51
N ARG A 34 14.75 2.14 -6.43
CA ARG A 34 15.55 2.88 -7.42
C ARG A 34 14.69 3.74 -8.34
N ARG A 35 13.54 3.24 -8.80
CA ARG A 35 12.61 4.02 -9.63
C ARG A 35 12.01 5.19 -8.88
N ILE A 36 11.58 4.98 -7.64
CA ILE A 36 11.06 6.04 -6.78
C ILE A 36 12.12 7.13 -6.59
N LYS A 37 13.36 6.73 -6.27
CA LYS A 37 14.47 7.67 -6.11
C LYS A 37 14.77 8.46 -7.39
N PHE A 38 14.68 7.82 -8.56
CA PHE A 38 14.90 8.47 -9.85
C PHE A 38 13.80 9.48 -10.20
N ASN A 39 12.53 9.11 -9.97
CA ASN A 39 11.39 9.97 -10.26
C ASN A 39 11.17 11.07 -9.20
N GLY A 40 11.65 10.85 -7.97
CA GLY A 40 11.63 11.81 -6.87
C GLY A 40 10.24 12.31 -6.51
N GLU A 41 10.15 13.60 -6.20
CA GLU A 41 8.92 14.29 -5.78
C GLU A 41 7.83 14.29 -6.87
N LYS A 42 8.20 14.06 -8.13
CA LYS A 42 7.23 13.97 -9.24
C LYS A 42 6.22 12.84 -9.03
N VAL A 43 6.63 11.75 -8.36
CA VAL A 43 5.73 10.62 -8.06
C VAL A 43 4.60 11.05 -7.13
N GLU A 44 4.92 11.84 -6.10
CA GLU A 44 3.95 12.35 -5.15
C GLU A 44 3.01 13.37 -5.80
N TYR A 45 3.57 14.29 -6.60
CA TYR A 45 2.76 15.22 -7.39
C TYR A 45 1.74 14.50 -8.28
N VAL A 46 2.17 13.47 -9.02
CA VAL A 46 1.30 12.68 -9.89
C VAL A 46 0.23 11.95 -9.09
N ALA A 47 0.60 11.34 -7.95
CA ALA A 47 -0.36 10.66 -7.08
C ALA A 47 -1.44 11.63 -6.56
N SER A 48 -1.03 12.79 -6.02
CA SER A 48 -1.96 13.80 -5.53
C SER A 48 -2.81 14.41 -6.65
N TYR A 49 -2.24 14.60 -7.84
CA TYR A 49 -3.00 15.07 -9.00
C TYR A 49 -4.10 14.08 -9.38
N ILE A 50 -3.77 12.79 -9.43
CA ILE A 50 -4.73 11.74 -9.78
C ILE A 50 -5.82 11.64 -8.69
N ASP A 51 -5.46 11.68 -7.41
CA ASP A 51 -6.45 11.67 -6.32
C ASP A 51 -7.40 12.89 -6.41
N ARG A 52 -6.86 14.09 -6.65
CA ARG A 52 -7.67 15.31 -6.90
C ARG A 52 -8.52 15.22 -8.17
N TYR A 53 -8.06 14.49 -9.18
CA TYR A 53 -8.81 14.32 -10.42
C TYR A 53 -10.09 13.52 -10.17
N PHE A 54 -10.02 12.45 -9.36
CA PHE A 54 -11.15 11.60 -9.01
C PHE A 54 -11.93 12.07 -7.77
N GLY A 55 -11.42 13.06 -7.04
CA GLY A 55 -12.05 13.59 -5.82
C GLY A 55 -11.99 12.63 -4.62
N SER A 56 -11.19 11.57 -4.71
CA SER A 56 -11.05 10.56 -3.66
C SER A 56 -9.70 9.86 -3.76
N HIS A 57 -9.33 9.10 -2.74
CA HIS A 57 -8.11 8.31 -2.79
C HIS A 57 -8.24 7.18 -3.82
N VAL A 58 -7.45 7.25 -4.89
CA VAL A 58 -7.59 6.35 -6.02
C VAL A 58 -6.96 5.02 -5.69
N THR A 59 -7.72 3.93 -5.78
CA THR A 59 -7.20 2.58 -5.50
C THR A 59 -6.27 2.08 -6.60
N SER A 60 -5.46 1.06 -6.31
CA SER A 60 -4.57 0.45 -7.30
C SER A 60 -5.33 -0.13 -8.51
N MET A 61 -6.55 -0.63 -8.30
CA MET A 61 -7.39 -1.16 -9.38
C MET A 61 -7.84 -0.06 -10.33
N MET A 62 -8.23 1.11 -9.82
CA MET A 62 -8.56 2.27 -10.66
C MET A 62 -7.36 2.73 -11.48
N LEU A 63 -6.17 2.81 -10.87
CA LEU A 63 -4.93 3.14 -11.59
C LEU A 63 -4.64 2.14 -12.71
N ILE A 64 -4.81 0.83 -12.46
CA ILE A 64 -4.63 -0.21 -13.49
C ILE A 64 -5.64 -0.04 -14.63
N SER A 65 -6.91 0.23 -14.31
CA SER A 65 -7.94 0.46 -15.34
C SER A 65 -7.59 1.63 -16.25
N ILE A 66 -7.13 2.75 -15.69
CA ILE A 66 -6.68 3.91 -16.47
C ILE A 66 -5.46 3.56 -17.31
N ALA A 67 -4.47 2.89 -16.72
CA ALA A 67 -3.27 2.45 -17.41
C ALA A 67 -3.60 1.55 -18.62
N ASN A 68 -4.54 0.61 -18.48
CA ASN A 68 -4.97 -0.25 -19.58
C ASN A 68 -5.55 0.53 -20.77
N VAL A 69 -6.35 1.55 -20.50
CA VAL A 69 -6.90 2.40 -21.57
C VAL A 69 -5.80 3.19 -22.29
N ILE A 70 -4.80 3.67 -21.54
CA ILE A 70 -3.66 4.40 -22.12
C ILE A 70 -2.77 3.45 -22.94
N ILE A 71 -2.52 2.24 -22.44
CA ILE A 71 -1.77 1.18 -23.14
C ILE A 71 -2.42 0.84 -24.47
N GLU A 72 -3.74 0.68 -24.50
CA GLU A 72 -4.48 0.37 -25.72
C GLU A 72 -4.34 1.49 -26.75
N LYS A 73 -4.44 2.75 -26.32
CA LYS A 73 -4.35 3.92 -27.21
C LYS A 73 -2.94 4.21 -27.73
N HIS A 74 -1.93 4.13 -26.86
CA HIS A 74 -0.56 4.55 -27.16
C HIS A 74 0.40 3.38 -27.40
N LYS A 75 -0.07 2.13 -27.31
CA LYS A 75 0.71 0.89 -27.47
C LYS A 75 1.95 0.82 -26.56
N ILE A 76 1.87 1.44 -25.39
CA ILE A 76 2.94 1.43 -24.37
C ILE A 76 2.83 0.14 -23.56
N LYS A 77 3.96 -0.42 -23.10
CA LYS A 77 3.95 -1.61 -22.26
C LYS A 77 3.87 -1.23 -20.78
N LEU A 78 3.05 -1.97 -20.03
CA LEU A 78 3.02 -1.89 -18.57
C LEU A 78 3.87 -3.01 -17.97
N ASP A 79 4.78 -2.61 -17.08
CA ASP A 79 5.65 -3.55 -16.41
C ASP A 79 4.88 -4.51 -15.51
N ARG A 80 5.33 -5.77 -15.47
CA ARG A 80 4.81 -6.78 -14.53
C ARG A 80 4.86 -6.30 -13.07
N LEU A 81 5.89 -5.52 -12.71
CA LEU A 81 6.03 -4.94 -11.37
C LEU A 81 5.01 -3.84 -11.12
N ALA A 82 4.81 -2.93 -12.08
CA ALA A 82 3.80 -1.87 -12.00
C ALA A 82 2.39 -2.45 -11.86
N ARG A 83 2.09 -3.58 -12.52
CA ARG A 83 0.77 -4.24 -12.39
C ARG A 83 0.51 -4.81 -10.99
N ARG A 84 1.54 -5.11 -10.20
CA ARG A 84 1.42 -5.79 -8.89
C ARG A 84 1.68 -4.88 -7.70
N ASN A 85 2.39 -3.77 -7.89
CA ASN A 85 2.79 -2.88 -6.82
C ASN A 85 2.37 -1.45 -7.14
N ARG A 86 1.62 -0.83 -6.23
CA ARG A 86 1.09 0.54 -6.39
C ARG A 86 2.19 1.58 -6.61
N SER A 87 3.27 1.53 -5.83
CA SER A 87 4.36 2.51 -5.95
C SER A 87 5.07 2.38 -7.30
N ALA A 88 5.27 1.15 -7.77
CA ALA A 88 5.79 0.89 -9.12
C ALA A 88 4.84 1.38 -10.22
N LEU A 89 3.52 1.28 -10.00
CA LEU A 89 2.50 1.80 -10.90
C LEU A 89 2.56 3.33 -10.98
N LEU A 90 2.61 4.01 -9.84
CA LEU A 90 2.74 5.48 -9.78
C LEU A 90 4.02 5.97 -10.45
N CYS A 91 5.13 5.23 -10.28
CA CYS A 91 6.36 5.51 -11.03
C CYS A 91 6.14 5.40 -12.54
N TRP A 92 5.47 4.35 -13.02
CA TRP A 92 5.14 4.20 -14.44
C TRP A 92 4.25 5.34 -14.97
N PHE A 93 3.27 5.78 -14.18
CA PHE A 93 2.46 6.97 -14.51
C PHE A 93 3.31 8.24 -14.61
N THR A 94 4.29 8.37 -13.73
CA THR A 94 5.21 9.52 -13.67
C THR A 94 6.18 9.56 -14.86
N GLU A 95 6.67 8.40 -15.26
CA GLU A 95 7.53 8.20 -16.43
C GLU A 95 6.80 8.53 -17.73
N ASN A 96 5.51 8.23 -17.81
CA ASN A 96 4.68 8.48 -19.00
C ASN A 96 3.79 9.72 -18.87
N TRP A 97 4.08 10.61 -17.91
CA TRP A 97 3.17 11.68 -17.51
C TRP A 97 2.77 12.61 -18.67
N ASP A 98 3.69 12.86 -19.60
CA ASP A 98 3.47 13.77 -20.73
C ASP A 98 2.35 13.28 -21.66
N ILE A 99 2.11 11.96 -21.69
CA ILE A 99 1.05 11.32 -22.46
C ILE A 99 -0.25 11.25 -21.64
N ILE A 100 -0.13 11.00 -20.33
CA ILE A 100 -1.27 10.75 -19.44
C ILE A 100 -1.97 12.06 -19.05
N HIS A 101 -1.20 13.10 -18.77
CA HIS A 101 -1.72 14.40 -18.36
C HIS A 101 -2.73 15.00 -19.35
N PRO A 102 -2.46 15.10 -20.67
CA PRO A 102 -3.43 15.61 -21.62
C PRO A 102 -4.67 14.72 -21.72
N TYR A 103 -4.50 13.39 -21.64
CA TYR A 103 -5.62 12.44 -21.66
C TYR A 103 -6.59 12.66 -20.48
N LEU A 104 -6.06 12.89 -19.28
CA LEU A 104 -6.87 13.20 -18.11
C LEU A 104 -7.57 14.57 -18.26
N LYS A 105 -6.85 15.58 -18.76
CA LYS A 105 -7.41 16.93 -18.94
C LYS A 105 -8.57 16.96 -19.95
N GLU A 106 -8.44 16.25 -21.07
CA GLU A 106 -9.47 16.22 -22.13
C GLU A 106 -10.79 15.60 -21.64
N LYS A 107 -10.73 14.59 -20.76
CA LYS A 107 -11.94 13.94 -20.25
C LYS A 107 -12.78 14.83 -19.34
N LYS A 108 -12.18 15.72 -18.55
CA LYS A 108 -12.93 16.68 -17.73
C LYS A 108 -13.77 17.65 -18.56
N SER A 109 -13.30 18.01 -19.76
CA SER A 109 -14.02 18.94 -20.63
C SER A 109 -15.26 18.34 -21.30
N LYS A 110 -15.38 17.00 -21.34
CA LYS A 110 -16.47 16.29 -22.03
C LYS A 110 -17.59 15.82 -21.09
N SER A 111 -17.37 15.88 -19.77
CA SER A 111 -18.36 15.49 -18.75
C SER A 111 -19.04 16.70 -18.09
N GLY A 112 -19.23 17.79 -18.85
CA GLY A 112 -20.06 18.91 -18.42
C GLY A 112 -21.52 18.55 -18.53
N ASP A 113 -22.06 17.84 -17.53
CA ASP A 113 -23.45 18.02 -17.09
C ASP A 113 -23.68 17.39 -15.69
N LYS A 114 -23.96 18.31 -14.75
CA LYS A 114 -24.72 18.20 -13.48
C LYS A 114 -24.10 17.53 -12.24
N SER A 115 -23.90 18.38 -11.22
CA SER A 115 -24.14 18.19 -9.75
C SER A 115 -23.28 17.13 -9.02
N ASP A 116 -22.69 17.32 -7.84
CA ASP A 116 -23.03 18.14 -6.67
C ASP A 116 -21.79 18.50 -5.84
N GLU A 117 -21.85 19.67 -5.19
CA GLU A 117 -21.10 19.96 -3.97
C GLU A 117 -21.53 18.99 -2.87
N SER A 118 -20.71 17.97 -2.60
CA SER A 118 -20.83 17.18 -1.38
C SER A 118 -19.64 17.50 -0.50
N ASN A 119 -19.87 18.40 0.46
CA ASN A 119 -19.06 18.54 1.67
C ASN A 119 -19.03 17.18 2.36
N ASN A 120 -17.96 16.42 2.15
CA ASN A 120 -17.60 15.34 3.05
C ASN A 120 -16.41 15.84 3.86
N GLU A 121 -16.74 16.44 5.01
CA GLU A 121 -15.82 16.51 6.14
C GLU A 121 -15.46 15.07 6.51
N PHE A 122 -14.32 14.60 6.01
CA PHE A 122 -13.65 13.42 6.57
C PHE A 122 -12.66 13.96 7.59
N ASP A 123 -12.98 13.71 8.86
CA ASP A 123 -12.16 14.03 10.03
C ASP A 123 -10.70 13.62 9.80
N ASP A 124 -9.86 14.64 9.66
CA ASP A 124 -8.43 14.55 9.83
C ASP A 124 -8.14 14.51 11.33
N GLN A 125 -7.73 13.34 11.81
CA GLN A 125 -7.05 13.15 13.07
C GLN A 125 -6.14 11.92 13.00
N ASN A 126 -5.14 11.97 12.12
CA ASN A 126 -3.76 11.69 12.50
C ASN A 126 -2.83 11.84 11.30
N GLY A 127 -1.95 12.83 11.41
CA GLY A 127 -0.95 13.12 10.42
C GLY A 127 0.03 11.98 10.19
N ARG A 128 0.57 11.99 8.96
CA ARG A 128 1.74 11.25 8.49
C ARG A 128 1.48 9.79 8.07
N CYS A 129 0.90 9.61 6.88
CA CYS A 129 1.18 8.41 6.09
C CYS A 129 2.49 8.60 5.30
N ILE A 130 3.62 8.56 6.02
CA ILE A 130 4.88 8.12 5.43
C ILE A 130 4.66 6.66 5.02
N TYR A 131 5.03 6.30 3.80
CA TYR A 131 4.96 4.95 3.25
C TYR A 131 5.62 3.90 4.17
N LYS A 132 4.88 3.41 5.18
CA LYS A 132 5.16 2.13 5.82
C LYS A 132 4.56 1.04 4.93
N CYS A 133 5.37 0.59 3.98
CA CYS A 133 5.14 -0.70 3.36
C CYS A 133 5.54 -1.80 4.36
N GLU A 134 4.67 -2.11 5.31
CA GLU A 134 4.79 -3.31 6.16
C GLU A 134 3.88 -4.42 5.59
N GLU A 135 4.46 -5.14 4.61
CA GLU A 135 4.52 -6.60 4.59
C GLU A 135 3.26 -7.44 4.88
N TYR A 136 2.37 -7.63 3.90
CA TYR A 136 1.57 -8.88 3.81
C TYR A 136 1.32 -9.26 2.34
N CYS A 137 2.07 -10.23 1.82
CA CYS A 137 1.53 -11.18 0.86
C CYS A 137 1.39 -12.56 1.54
N GLY A 138 0.59 -12.59 2.61
CA GLY A 138 0.16 -13.82 3.27
C GLY A 138 -1.25 -14.18 2.81
N TYR A 139 -1.50 -15.46 2.60
CA TYR A 139 -2.84 -16.01 2.40
C TYR A 139 -3.80 -15.50 3.49
N PHE A 140 -4.92 -14.91 3.08
CA PHE A 140 -5.97 -14.41 3.97
C PHE A 140 -6.78 -15.61 4.48
N ASP A 141 -6.55 -16.01 5.74
CA ASP A 141 -7.40 -16.98 6.42
C ASP A 141 -8.59 -16.23 7.04
N PRO A 142 -9.82 -16.41 6.54
CA PRO A 142 -11.01 -15.74 7.06
C PRO A 142 -11.38 -16.15 8.50
N SER A 143 -10.68 -17.12 9.09
CA SER A 143 -10.88 -17.53 10.49
C SER A 143 -9.91 -16.85 11.47
N ASP A 144 -8.92 -16.08 10.98
CA ASP A 144 -7.88 -15.49 11.82
C ASP A 144 -8.32 -14.16 12.46
N ILE A 145 -8.87 -14.26 13.67
CA ILE A 145 -9.35 -13.14 14.49
C ILE A 145 -8.19 -12.41 15.20
N SER A 146 -6.94 -12.88 15.07
CA SER A 146 -5.76 -12.28 15.71
C SER A 146 -5.49 -10.86 15.22
N LEU A 147 -5.94 -10.54 14.00
CA LEU A 147 -5.87 -9.21 13.37
C LEU A 147 -6.87 -8.21 13.96
N LEU A 148 -7.88 -8.67 14.71
CA LEU A 148 -8.85 -7.84 15.42
C LEU A 148 -8.39 -7.48 16.83
N LEU A 149 -7.29 -8.07 17.31
CA LEU A 149 -6.68 -7.70 18.59
C LEU A 149 -5.69 -6.57 18.33
N ASN A 150 -6.23 -5.35 18.27
CA ASN A 150 -5.46 -4.13 18.32
C ASN A 150 -4.39 -4.23 19.42
N THR A 151 -3.15 -3.94 19.02
CA THR A 151 -1.92 -3.84 19.79
C THR A 151 -2.01 -2.77 20.89
N HIS A 152 -2.80 -3.01 21.94
CA HIS A 152 -2.96 -2.07 23.06
C HIS A 152 -1.91 -2.26 24.18
N MET A 153 -0.68 -2.67 23.85
CA MET A 153 0.41 -2.75 24.83
C MET A 153 1.77 -2.31 24.22
N GLU A 154 1.78 -1.31 23.34
CA GLU A 154 3.01 -0.54 23.07
C GLU A 154 3.06 0.66 24.01
N ASN A 155 3.61 0.49 25.23
CA ASN A 155 4.16 1.62 26.01
C ASN A 155 5.01 1.27 27.25
N ILE A 156 5.70 0.12 27.30
CA ILE A 156 6.68 -0.13 28.37
C ILE A 156 7.91 -0.86 27.81
N CYS A 157 8.74 -0.19 26.99
CA CYS A 157 10.10 -0.69 26.73
C CYS A 157 11.17 0.39 26.42
N ASN A 158 10.87 1.70 26.49
CA ASN A 158 11.88 2.75 26.26
C ASN A 158 12.21 3.58 27.52
N GLN A 159 12.53 2.93 28.64
CA GLN A 159 13.09 3.66 29.79
C GLN A 159 13.95 2.80 30.74
N LYS A 160 14.92 2.02 30.22
CA LYS A 160 15.92 1.35 31.07
C LYS A 160 17.37 1.34 30.55
N ASP A 161 17.76 2.31 29.74
CA ASP A 161 19.17 2.48 29.31
C ASP A 161 19.78 3.84 29.69
N GLN A 162 19.44 4.37 30.88
CA GLN A 162 20.10 5.56 31.46
C GLN A 162 20.21 5.45 32.99
N LEU A 163 20.74 4.35 33.54
CA LEU A 163 21.32 4.33 34.89
C LEU A 163 22.41 3.24 34.97
N SER A 164 23.49 3.45 34.22
CA SER A 164 24.79 2.82 34.46
C SER A 164 25.89 3.82 34.13
N ASN A 165 25.89 4.93 34.86
CA ASN A 165 27.04 5.78 35.11
C ASN A 165 26.68 6.72 36.26
N PHE A 166 26.85 6.22 37.48
CA PHE A 166 27.40 6.85 38.69
C PHE A 166 27.12 5.93 39.88
#